data_AF-A0A846YP11-F1
#
_entry.id   AF-A0A846YP11-F1
#
_cell.length_a   1.000
_cell.length_b   1.000
_cell.length_c   1.000
_cell.angle_alpha   90.00
_cell.angle_beta   90.00
_cell.angle_gamma   90.00
#
_symmetry.space_group_name_H-M   'P 1'
#
loop_
_entity.id
_entity.type
_entity.pdbx_description
1 polymer ?
#
loop_
_entity_poly.entity_id
_entity_poly.type
_entity_poly.pdbx_seq_one_letter_code
_entity_poly.pdbx_strand_id
1 'polypeptide(L)'
;MSEDIDDIGRETAAMMKTMLQIATLVALKTRERGQREAEARVKLTEARVKEARELQIREARDAKSKDPRNLALAQTISRAAAEVKPGSSVPQRETPGYRGVQLEKDRVTLERFAERSEQVTGAATAVSYDSVERREALAAHLSRIGIAPELAAARMLVEVGQAGPASEAARNRPDRTPAVQRAREQELSRSRGLERSR
;
A
#
# COMPACT_ATOMS: atom_id res chain seq x y z
N MET A 1 52.30 -56.72 3.68
CA MET A 1 51.09 -57.17 2.94
C MET A 1 49.81 -56.69 3.61
N SER A 2 49.57 -56.89 4.93
CA SER A 2 48.39 -56.32 5.62
C SER A 2 48.55 -54.87 6.04
N GLU A 3 49.74 -54.47 6.49
CA GLU A 3 50.02 -53.10 6.96
C GLU A 3 49.87 -52.06 5.84
N ASP A 4 50.30 -52.38 4.62
CA ASP A 4 50.18 -51.49 3.45
C ASP A 4 48.72 -51.19 3.07
N ILE A 5 47.81 -52.14 3.32
CA ILE A 5 46.38 -51.99 3.01
C ILE A 5 45.69 -51.09 4.04
N ASP A 6 46.08 -51.19 5.31
CA ASP A 6 45.55 -50.35 6.39
C ASP A 6 46.00 -48.88 6.26
N ASP A 7 47.23 -48.64 5.78
CA ASP A 7 47.75 -47.30 5.54
C ASP A 7 47.06 -46.62 4.34
N ILE A 8 46.81 -47.35 3.26
CA ILE A 8 45.99 -46.86 2.13
C ILE A 8 44.56 -46.52 2.60
N GLY A 9 43.99 -47.34 3.49
CA GLY A 9 42.68 -47.08 4.11
C GLY A 9 42.66 -45.78 4.94
N ARG A 10 43.73 -45.51 5.69
CA ARG A 10 43.85 -44.26 6.47
C ARG A 10 44.06 -43.04 5.59
N GLU A 11 44.89 -43.13 4.56
CA GLU A 11 45.12 -42.03 3.61
C GLU A 11 43.86 -41.68 2.82
N THR A 12 43.13 -42.70 2.33
CA THR A 12 41.86 -42.49 1.62
C THR A 12 40.80 -41.87 2.53
N ALA A 13 40.69 -42.30 3.78
CA ALA A 13 39.79 -41.69 4.76
C ALA A 13 40.18 -40.24 5.09
N ALA A 14 41.47 -39.95 5.21
CA ALA A 14 41.97 -38.58 5.41
C ALA A 14 41.67 -37.69 4.19
N MET A 15 41.84 -38.21 2.98
CA MET A 15 41.53 -37.50 1.74
C MET A 15 40.02 -37.25 1.57
N MET A 16 39.17 -38.21 1.93
CA MET A 16 37.71 -38.00 1.93
C MET A 16 37.31 -36.92 2.95
N LYS A 17 37.93 -36.92 4.13
CA LYS A 17 37.68 -35.91 5.17
C LYS A 17 38.05 -34.50 4.69
N THR A 18 39.20 -34.33 4.04
CA THR A 18 39.62 -33.02 3.50
C THR A 18 38.71 -32.58 2.35
N MET A 19 38.31 -33.48 1.45
CA MET A 19 37.35 -33.17 0.39
C MET A 19 35.99 -32.72 0.95
N LEU A 20 35.49 -33.39 2.00
CA LEU A 20 34.27 -32.99 2.70
C LEU A 20 34.41 -31.59 3.32
N GLN A 21 35.54 -31.27 3.94
CA GLN A 21 35.80 -29.94 4.50
C GLN A 21 35.88 -28.85 3.42
N ILE A 22 36.48 -29.15 2.27
CA ILE A 22 36.51 -28.22 1.13
C ILE A 22 35.09 -28.01 0.59
N ALA A 23 34.31 -29.08 0.43
CA ALA A 23 32.93 -29.00 -0.05
C ALA A 23 32.05 -28.15 0.88
N THR A 24 32.17 -28.30 2.21
CA THR A 24 31.42 -27.47 3.16
C THR A 24 31.85 -26.00 3.10
N LEU A 25 33.15 -25.71 3.00
CA LEU A 25 33.64 -24.34 2.83
C LEU A 25 33.13 -23.69 1.54
N VAL A 26 33.12 -24.43 0.42
CA VAL A 26 32.57 -23.94 -0.84
C VAL A 26 31.07 -23.67 -0.71
N ALA A 27 30.31 -24.57 -0.09
CA ALA A 27 28.87 -24.39 0.13
C ALA A 27 28.55 -23.17 1.02
N LEU A 28 29.36 -22.91 2.05
CA LEU A 28 29.21 -21.72 2.89
C LEU A 28 29.53 -20.45 2.10
N LYS A 29 30.63 -20.45 1.33
CA LYS A 29 31.05 -19.29 0.53
C LYS A 29 30.04 -18.94 -0.56
N THR A 30 29.43 -19.94 -1.22
CA THR A 30 28.40 -19.71 -2.23
C THR A 30 27.11 -19.17 -1.61
N ARG A 31 26.72 -19.68 -0.43
CA ARG A 31 25.59 -19.14 0.34
C ARG A 31 25.81 -17.67 0.74
N GLU A 32 26.98 -17.34 1.29
CA GLU A 32 27.31 -15.97 1.67
C GLU A 32 27.30 -15.02 0.47
N ARG A 33 27.85 -15.44 -0.67
CA ARG A 33 27.82 -14.65 -1.90
C ARG A 33 26.37 -14.41 -2.36
N GLY A 34 25.53 -15.45 -2.35
CA GLY A 34 24.12 -15.32 -2.70
C GLY A 34 23.35 -14.38 -1.76
N GLN A 35 23.63 -14.43 -0.46
CA GLN A 35 23.04 -13.51 0.53
C GLN A 35 23.46 -12.06 0.28
N ARG A 36 24.75 -11.80 0.05
CA ARG A 36 25.25 -10.44 -0.22
C ARG A 36 24.67 -9.87 -1.52
N GLU A 37 24.56 -10.67 -2.57
CA GLU A 37 23.96 -10.24 -3.84
C GLU A 37 22.44 -9.96 -3.68
N ALA A 38 21.73 -10.75 -2.88
CA ALA A 38 20.33 -10.51 -2.56
C ALA A 38 20.15 -9.20 -1.77
N GLU A 39 20.95 -8.98 -0.73
CA GLU A 39 20.93 -7.74 0.07
C GLU A 39 21.28 -6.52 -0.78
N ALA A 40 22.25 -6.64 -1.70
CA ALA A 40 22.60 -5.55 -2.62
C ALA A 40 21.43 -5.20 -3.55
N ARG A 41 20.73 -6.22 -4.08
CA ARG A 41 19.52 -5.99 -4.91
C ARG A 41 18.42 -5.31 -4.12
N VAL A 42 18.15 -5.75 -2.89
CA VAL A 42 17.15 -5.12 -2.02
C VAL A 42 17.50 -3.64 -1.78
N LYS A 43 18.75 -3.35 -1.39
CA LYS A 43 19.22 -1.96 -1.18
C LYS A 43 19.05 -1.09 -2.44
N LEU A 44 19.36 -1.62 -3.62
CA LEU A 44 19.16 -0.92 -4.89
C LEU A 44 17.67 -0.66 -5.18
N THR A 45 16.80 -1.64 -4.94
CA THR A 45 15.36 -1.45 -5.13
C THR A 45 14.78 -0.44 -4.13
N GLU A 46 15.22 -0.48 -2.87
CA GLU A 46 14.80 0.48 -1.86
C GLU A 46 15.24 1.91 -2.21
N ALA A 47 16.48 2.09 -2.68
CA ALA A 47 16.98 3.38 -3.14
C ALA A 47 16.15 3.93 -4.31
N ARG A 48 15.85 3.10 -5.31
CA ARG A 48 15.00 3.49 -6.46
C ARG A 48 13.58 3.86 -6.04
N VAL A 49 12.99 3.12 -5.11
CA VAL A 49 11.64 3.43 -4.61
C VAL A 49 11.63 4.74 -3.83
N LYS A 50 12.66 5.01 -3.02
CA LYS A 50 12.80 6.29 -2.30
C LYS A 50 12.92 7.46 -3.27
N GLU A 51 13.81 7.35 -4.25
CA GLU A 51 14.00 8.40 -5.27
C GLU A 51 12.70 8.68 -6.05
N ALA A 52 12.00 7.63 -6.49
CA ALA A 52 10.72 7.77 -7.18
C ALA A 52 9.66 8.47 -6.30
N ARG A 53 9.60 8.14 -5.00
CA ARG A 53 8.70 8.82 -4.06
C ARG A 53 9.08 10.28 -3.86
N GLU A 54 10.36 10.60 -3.75
CA GLU A 54 10.82 11.98 -3.61
C GLU A 54 10.49 12.83 -4.83
N LEU A 55 10.67 12.27 -6.04
CA LEU A 55 10.26 12.93 -7.29
C LEU A 55 8.75 13.16 -7.33
N GLN A 56 7.94 12.17 -6.99
CA GLN A 56 6.48 12.32 -6.91
C GLN A 56 6.06 13.40 -5.91
N ILE A 57 6.73 13.50 -4.75
CA ILE A 57 6.44 14.54 -3.76
C ILE A 57 6.82 15.91 -4.30
N ARG A 58 7.94 16.04 -5.01
CA ARG A 58 8.35 17.30 -5.65
C ARG A 58 7.35 17.72 -6.72
N GLU A 59 7.00 16.81 -7.64
CA GLU A 59 5.99 17.06 -8.68
C GLU A 59 4.63 17.44 -8.09
N ALA A 60 4.19 16.76 -7.03
CA ALA A 60 2.94 17.09 -6.35
C ALA A 60 3.00 18.46 -5.66
N ARG A 61 4.14 18.86 -5.10
CA ARG A 61 4.34 20.21 -4.54
C ARG A 61 4.32 21.28 -5.64
N ASP A 62 4.98 21.02 -6.76
CA ASP A 62 4.99 21.92 -7.91
C ASP A 62 3.63 22.05 -8.58
N ALA A 63 2.85 20.97 -8.63
CA ALA A 63 1.47 21.01 -9.09
C ALA A 63 0.58 21.83 -8.14
N LYS A 64 0.72 21.63 -6.82
CA LYS A 64 -0.02 22.40 -5.81
C LYS A 64 0.35 23.89 -5.83
N SER A 65 1.61 24.24 -6.04
CA SER A 65 2.03 25.64 -6.09
C SER A 65 1.51 26.35 -7.35
N LYS A 66 1.32 25.62 -8.46
CA LYS A 66 0.77 26.14 -9.71
C LYS A 66 -0.76 26.14 -9.78
N ASP A 67 -1.45 25.56 -8.79
CA ASP A 67 -2.91 25.54 -8.75
C ASP A 67 -3.46 26.98 -8.62
N PRO A 68 -4.35 27.44 -9.54
CA PRO A 68 -4.91 28.78 -9.49
C PRO A 68 -5.64 29.08 -8.17
N ARG A 69 -6.23 28.08 -7.51
CA ARG A 69 -6.90 28.25 -6.21
C ARG A 69 -5.89 28.57 -5.11
N ASN A 70 -4.77 27.86 -5.09
CA ASN A 70 -3.71 28.09 -4.11
C ASN A 70 -2.99 29.41 -4.35
N LEU A 71 -2.82 29.81 -5.61
CA LEU A 71 -2.29 31.12 -5.97
C LEU A 71 -3.23 32.25 -5.52
N ALA A 72 -4.53 32.13 -5.75
CA ALA A 72 -5.52 33.09 -5.27
C ALA A 72 -5.51 33.16 -3.73
N LEU A 73 -5.45 32.03 -3.04
CA LEU A 73 -5.33 31.97 -1.58
C LEU A 73 -4.05 32.66 -1.10
N ALA A 74 -2.90 32.38 -1.72
CA ALA A 74 -1.63 33.03 -1.39
C ALA A 74 -1.69 34.55 -1.58
N GLN A 75 -2.38 35.04 -2.62
CA GLN A 75 -2.62 36.47 -2.83
C GLN A 75 -3.55 37.09 -1.76
N THR A 76 -4.58 36.38 -1.31
CA THR A 76 -5.44 36.86 -0.22
C THR A 76 -4.68 36.93 1.11
N ILE A 77 -3.84 35.94 1.40
CA ILE A 77 -3.00 35.91 2.59
C ILE A 77 -1.95 37.03 2.53
N SER A 78 -1.31 37.25 1.38
CA SER A 78 -0.31 38.31 1.24
C SER A 78 -0.93 39.71 1.35
N ARG A 79 -2.13 39.92 0.80
CA ARG A 79 -2.90 41.16 0.99
C ARG A 79 -3.27 41.36 2.46
N ALA A 80 -3.81 40.34 3.12
CA ALA A 80 -4.14 40.39 4.55
C ALA A 80 -2.89 40.66 5.41
N ALA A 81 -1.73 40.10 5.05
CA ALA A 81 -0.48 40.34 5.75
C ALA A 81 0.08 41.75 5.49
N ALA A 82 -0.15 42.34 4.31
CA ALA A 82 0.27 43.70 4.00
C ALA A 82 -0.60 44.77 4.69
N GLU A 83 -1.86 44.46 4.99
CA GLU A 83 -2.74 45.30 5.81
C GLU A 83 -2.32 45.32 7.30
N VAL A 84 -1.57 44.30 7.75
CA VAL A 84 -0.95 44.25 9.07
C VAL A 84 0.40 44.99 9.01
N LYS A 85 0.45 46.22 9.51
CA LYS A 85 1.70 47.03 9.55
C LYS A 85 2.83 46.29 10.27
N PRO A 86 4.08 46.33 9.76
CA PRO A 86 5.22 45.75 10.46
C PRO A 86 5.51 46.57 11.72
N GLY A 87 5.10 46.04 12.87
CA GLY A 87 5.16 46.73 14.17
C GLY A 87 3.85 46.72 14.95
N SER A 88 2.70 46.36 14.35
CA SER A 88 1.50 46.01 15.13
C SER A 88 1.60 44.56 15.56
N SER A 89 2.16 44.33 16.74
CA SER A 89 1.86 43.11 17.48
C SER A 89 0.34 43.08 17.70
N VAL A 90 -0.28 41.95 17.37
CA VAL A 90 -1.70 41.65 17.62
C VAL A 90 -2.68 42.30 16.60
N PRO A 91 -3.58 41.53 15.96
CA PRO A 91 -4.71 42.14 15.25
C PRO A 91 -5.47 43.01 16.25
N GLN A 92 -5.65 44.28 15.89
CA GLN A 92 -6.21 45.32 16.73
C GLN A 92 -7.53 44.86 17.37
N ARG A 93 -7.47 44.62 18.68
CA ARG A 93 -8.50 44.09 19.61
C ARG A 93 -9.78 44.95 19.68
N GLU A 94 -9.87 46.04 18.92
CA GLU A 94 -10.83 47.12 19.15
C GLU A 94 -11.77 47.38 17.96
N THR A 95 -12.15 46.33 17.22
CA THR A 95 -13.37 46.37 16.41
C THR A 95 -14.50 45.67 17.15
N PRO A 96 -15.69 46.28 17.30
CA PRO A 96 -16.80 45.68 18.01
C PRO A 96 -17.35 44.52 17.17
N GLY A 97 -16.85 43.31 17.42
CA GLY A 97 -17.20 42.11 16.66
C GLY A 97 -16.09 41.06 16.55
N TYR A 98 -14.85 41.39 16.93
CA TYR A 98 -13.75 40.42 16.85
C TYR A 98 -13.81 39.39 18.00
N ARG A 99 -14.53 38.29 17.79
CA ARG A 99 -14.46 37.11 18.65
C ARG A 99 -13.19 36.33 18.29
N GLY A 100 -12.07 36.71 18.89
CA GLY A 100 -10.80 35.99 18.73
C GLY A 100 -11.00 34.50 19.01
N VAL A 101 -10.56 33.65 18.08
CA VAL A 101 -10.51 32.20 18.31
C VAL A 101 -9.37 31.96 19.30
N GLN A 102 -9.72 31.66 20.55
CA GLN A 102 -8.74 31.25 21.55
C GLN A 102 -8.22 29.86 21.15
N LEU A 103 -6.99 29.82 20.62
CA LEU A 103 -6.25 28.59 20.39
C LEU A 103 -5.58 28.16 21.70
N GLU A 104 -6.37 27.88 22.73
CA GLU A 104 -5.88 27.00 23.79
C GLU A 104 -5.75 25.62 23.16
N LYS A 105 -4.51 25.12 23.07
CA LYS A 105 -4.23 23.78 22.56
C LYS A 105 -4.80 22.79 23.56
N ASP A 106 -6.06 22.42 23.37
CA ASP A 106 -6.71 21.32 24.05
C ASP A 106 -5.95 20.03 23.72
N ARG A 107 -4.97 19.67 24.55
CA ARG A 107 -4.16 18.45 24.37
C ARG A 107 -5.04 17.20 24.23
N VAL A 108 -6.22 17.24 24.85
CA VAL A 108 -7.25 16.20 24.81
C VAL A 108 -7.85 16.01 23.41
N THR A 109 -7.88 17.05 22.57
CA THR A 109 -8.38 16.93 21.18
C THR A 109 -7.33 16.39 20.22
N LEU A 110 -6.05 16.63 20.48
CA LEU A 110 -4.96 16.16 19.63
C LEU A 110 -4.79 14.63 19.70
N GLU A 111 -4.94 14.06 20.90
CA GLU A 111 -4.91 12.60 21.14
C GLU A 111 -6.12 11.92 20.48
N ARG A 112 -7.32 12.49 20.61
CA ARG A 112 -8.51 11.99 19.88
C ARG A 112 -8.40 12.12 18.36
N PHE A 113 -7.76 13.16 17.85
CA PHE A 113 -7.52 13.30 16.40
C PHE A 113 -6.47 12.31 15.91
N ALA A 114 -5.44 12.03 16.68
CA ALA A 114 -4.44 11.01 16.37
C ALA A 114 -5.07 9.61 16.31
N GLU A 115 -5.86 9.23 17.33
CA GLU A 115 -6.59 7.95 17.36
C GLU A 115 -7.62 7.83 16.22
N ARG A 116 -8.31 8.92 15.90
CA ARG A 116 -9.26 8.94 14.77
C ARG A 116 -8.54 8.89 13.42
N SER A 117 -7.35 9.48 13.28
CA SER A 117 -6.57 9.40 12.05
C SER A 117 -6.04 7.99 11.77
N GLU A 118 -5.69 7.24 12.82
CA GLU A 118 -5.27 5.83 12.69
C GLU A 118 -6.45 4.93 12.31
N GLN A 119 -7.65 5.17 12.85
CA GLN A 119 -8.88 4.47 12.43
C GLN A 119 -9.37 4.84 11.02
N VAL A 120 -9.14 6.07 10.55
CA VAL A 120 -9.58 6.52 9.21
C VAL A 120 -8.75 5.90 8.07
N THR A 121 -7.55 5.37 8.34
CA THR A 121 -6.78 4.62 7.33
C THR A 121 -7.29 3.18 7.10
N GLY A 122 -8.16 2.67 7.98
CA GLY A 122 -8.66 1.29 7.93
C GLY A 122 -10.05 1.10 7.32
N ALA A 123 -10.89 2.14 7.26
CA ALA A 123 -12.26 2.00 6.76
C ALA A 123 -12.89 3.36 6.45
N ALA A 124 -12.25 4.17 5.60
CA ALA A 124 -13.05 5.08 4.80
C ALA A 124 -13.90 4.19 3.87
N THR A 125 -15.12 3.87 4.31
CA THR A 125 -16.21 3.55 3.38
C THR A 125 -16.30 4.76 2.47
N ALA A 126 -15.50 4.76 1.40
CA ALA A 126 -15.67 5.66 0.30
C ALA A 126 -17.10 5.39 -0.14
N VAL A 127 -18.00 6.33 0.17
CA VAL A 127 -19.38 6.34 -0.32
C VAL A 127 -19.24 6.44 -1.83
N SER A 128 -19.05 5.29 -2.43
CA SER A 128 -18.84 5.08 -3.84
C SER A 128 -20.25 5.07 -4.38
N TYR A 129 -20.65 6.19 -4.96
CA TYR A 129 -21.95 6.30 -5.61
C TYR A 129 -22.01 5.26 -6.74
N ASP A 130 -22.73 4.17 -6.48
CA ASP A 130 -23.09 3.14 -7.44
C ASP A 130 -24.47 3.48 -8.01
N SER A 131 -24.50 4.10 -9.18
CA SER A 131 -25.73 4.30 -9.95
C SER A 131 -25.86 3.21 -11.03
N VAL A 132 -27.09 2.89 -11.40
CA VAL A 132 -27.37 1.92 -12.48
C VAL A 132 -26.75 2.40 -13.81
N GLU A 133 -26.89 3.69 -14.10
CA GLU A 133 -26.29 4.34 -15.28
C GLU A 133 -24.77 4.17 -15.33
N ARG A 134 -24.10 4.23 -14.17
CA ARG A 134 -22.66 4.03 -14.07
C ARG A 134 -22.28 2.59 -14.37
N ARG A 135 -23.02 1.60 -13.86
CA ARG A 135 -22.78 0.18 -14.17
C ARG A 135 -22.96 -0.13 -15.65
N GLU A 136 -23.98 0.45 -16.28
CA GLU A 136 -24.24 0.29 -17.71
C GLU A 136 -23.16 0.95 -18.58
N ALA A 137 -22.75 2.17 -18.25
CA ALA A 137 -21.68 2.87 -18.95
C ALA A 137 -20.35 2.11 -18.88
N LEU A 138 -20.02 1.54 -17.71
CA LEU A 138 -18.83 0.73 -17.52
C LEU A 138 -18.91 -0.60 -18.30
N ALA A 139 -20.05 -1.29 -18.28
CA ALA A 139 -20.24 -2.51 -19.06
C ALA A 139 -20.12 -2.26 -20.58
N ALA A 140 -20.70 -1.15 -21.07
CA ALA A 140 -20.58 -0.73 -22.46
C ALA A 140 -19.13 -0.36 -22.83
N HIS A 141 -18.39 0.26 -21.92
CA HIS A 141 -16.99 0.59 -22.11
C HIS A 141 -16.08 -0.65 -22.15
N LEU A 142 -16.28 -1.59 -21.22
CA LEU A 142 -15.48 -2.82 -21.14
C LEU A 142 -15.73 -3.76 -22.33
N SER A 143 -16.97 -3.83 -22.82
CA SER A 143 -17.30 -4.56 -24.05
C SER A 143 -16.69 -3.91 -25.30
N ARG A 144 -16.68 -2.57 -25.39
CA ARG A 144 -16.03 -1.84 -26.49
C ARG A 144 -14.52 -2.09 -26.56
N ILE A 145 -13.86 -2.27 -25.41
CA ILE A 145 -12.42 -2.58 -25.32
C ILE A 145 -12.13 -4.06 -25.64
N GLY A 146 -13.15 -4.91 -25.74
CA GLY A 146 -12.99 -6.34 -26.05
C GLY A 146 -12.51 -7.17 -24.84
N ILE A 147 -12.81 -6.73 -23.62
CA ILE A 147 -12.45 -7.47 -22.41
C ILE A 147 -13.39 -8.67 -22.24
N ALA A 148 -12.83 -9.85 -21.96
CA ALA A 148 -13.61 -11.06 -21.69
C ALA A 148 -14.60 -10.84 -20.52
N PRO A 149 -15.82 -11.40 -20.57
CA PRO A 149 -16.88 -11.12 -19.61
C PRO A 149 -16.50 -11.48 -18.16
N GLU A 150 -15.69 -12.52 -17.98
CA GLU A 150 -15.19 -12.93 -16.65
C GLU A 150 -14.27 -11.86 -16.03
N LEU A 151 -13.44 -11.22 -16.84
CA LEU A 151 -12.54 -10.14 -16.40
C LEU A 151 -13.28 -8.80 -16.28
N ALA A 152 -14.32 -8.59 -17.09
CA ALA A 152 -15.16 -7.41 -17.03
C ALA A 152 -15.88 -7.34 -15.66
N ALA A 153 -16.43 -8.45 -15.17
CA ALA A 153 -17.08 -8.50 -13.85
C ALA A 153 -16.11 -8.12 -12.71
N ALA A 154 -14.89 -8.64 -12.73
CA ALA A 154 -13.88 -8.30 -11.74
C ALA A 154 -13.50 -6.81 -11.79
N ARG A 155 -13.33 -6.24 -12.99
CA ARG A 155 -13.04 -4.80 -13.16
C ARG A 155 -14.20 -3.91 -12.73
N MET A 156 -15.44 -4.32 -13.02
CA MET A 156 -16.63 -3.60 -12.56
C MET A 156 -16.69 -3.55 -11.03
N LEU A 157 -16.38 -4.64 -10.33
CA LEU A 157 -16.34 -4.65 -8.86
C LEU A 157 -15.26 -3.69 -8.30
N VAL A 158 -14.11 -3.61 -8.97
CA VAL A 158 -13.04 -2.66 -8.61
C VAL A 158 -13.48 -1.22 -8.82
N GLU A 159 -14.06 -0.91 -9.97
CA GLU A 159 -14.50 0.45 -10.30
C GLU A 159 -15.71 0.90 -9.46
N VAL A 160 -16.61 -0.01 -9.10
CA VAL A 160 -17.76 0.25 -8.21
C VAL A 160 -17.33 0.33 -6.74
N GLY A 161 -16.06 0.03 -6.41
CA GLY A 161 -15.54 0.11 -5.04
C GLY A 161 -15.99 -1.04 -4.13
N GLN A 162 -16.56 -2.10 -4.72
CA GLN A 162 -16.99 -3.31 -4.02
C GLN A 162 -15.86 -4.37 -3.96
N ALA A 163 -14.72 -4.11 -4.60
CA ALA A 163 -13.56 -4.98 -4.52
C ALA A 163 -12.83 -4.80 -3.18
N GLY A 164 -12.57 -5.91 -2.50
CA GLY A 164 -11.67 -5.93 -1.34
C GLY A 164 -10.22 -5.64 -1.74
N PRO A 165 -9.41 -5.04 -0.85
CA PRO A 165 -8.00 -4.80 -1.11
C PRO A 165 -7.25 -6.13 -1.29
N ALA A 166 -6.26 -6.14 -2.20
CA ALA A 166 -5.49 -7.35 -2.53
C ALA A 166 -4.79 -7.97 -1.32
N SER A 167 -4.40 -7.16 -0.34
CA SER A 167 -3.82 -7.59 0.93
C SER A 167 -4.80 -8.41 1.79
N GLU A 168 -6.08 -8.07 1.80
CA GLU A 168 -7.12 -8.82 2.51
C GLU A 168 -7.48 -10.10 1.75
N ALA A 169 -7.53 -10.04 0.41
CA ALA A 169 -7.77 -11.23 -0.41
C ALA A 169 -6.67 -12.30 -0.22
N ALA A 170 -5.41 -11.88 -0.03
CA ALA A 170 -4.30 -12.79 0.25
C ALA A 170 -4.39 -13.42 1.65
N ARG A 171 -4.85 -12.66 2.65
CA ARG A 171 -5.03 -13.15 4.03
C ARG A 171 -6.20 -14.11 4.17
N ASN A 172 -7.28 -13.85 3.43
CA ASN A 172 -8.49 -14.67 3.43
C ASN A 172 -8.47 -15.77 2.35
N ARG A 173 -7.31 -16.01 1.73
CA ARG A 173 -7.18 -17.04 0.70
C ARG A 173 -7.37 -18.41 1.35
N PRO A 174 -8.39 -19.20 0.96
CA PRO A 174 -8.54 -20.54 1.51
C PRO A 174 -7.38 -21.44 1.04
N ASP A 175 -6.83 -22.23 1.96
CA ASP A 175 -5.71 -23.16 1.69
C ASP A 175 -6.05 -24.21 0.62
N ARG A 176 -7.34 -24.48 0.42
CA ARG A 176 -7.87 -25.32 -0.64
C ARG A 176 -8.73 -24.47 -1.57
N THR A 177 -8.34 -24.39 -2.84
CA THR A 177 -9.16 -23.74 -3.87
C THR A 177 -10.54 -24.42 -3.89
N PRO A 178 -11.64 -23.69 -3.65
CA PRO A 178 -12.96 -24.28 -3.72
C PRO A 178 -13.17 -24.76 -5.15
N ALA A 179 -13.48 -26.05 -5.32
CA ALA A 179 -13.86 -26.60 -6.61
C ALA A 179 -15.00 -25.73 -7.17
N VAL A 180 -14.87 -25.28 -8.41
CA VAL A 180 -15.75 -24.31 -9.10
C VAL A 180 -17.24 -24.67 -8.94
N GLN A 181 -17.56 -25.95 -8.81
CA GLN A 181 -18.93 -26.46 -8.60
C GLN A 181 -19.53 -26.08 -7.23
N ARG A 182 -18.74 -26.10 -6.15
CA ARG A 182 -19.23 -25.76 -4.79
C ARG A 182 -19.48 -24.27 -4.59
N ALA A 183 -18.69 -23.42 -5.25
CA ALA A 183 -18.89 -21.96 -5.18
C ALA A 183 -20.25 -21.57 -5.77
N ARG A 184 -20.65 -22.19 -6.89
CA ARG A 184 -21.94 -21.96 -7.54
C ARG A 184 -23.13 -22.46 -6.71
N GLU A 185 -23.00 -23.60 -6.04
CA GLU A 185 -24.03 -24.11 -5.11
C GLU A 185 -24.19 -23.22 -3.86
N GLN A 186 -23.11 -22.66 -3.32
CA GLN A 186 -23.16 -21.74 -2.18
C GLN A 186 -23.85 -20.42 -2.53
N GLU A 187 -23.66 -19.91 -3.74
CA GLU A 187 -24.32 -18.69 -4.22
C GLU A 187 -25.82 -18.92 -4.50
N LEU A 188 -26.17 -20.08 -5.07
CA LEU A 188 -27.56 -20.51 -5.27
C LEU A 188 -28.31 -20.76 -3.95
N SER A 189 -27.61 -21.24 -2.92
CA SER A 189 -28.21 -21.46 -1.59
C SER A 189 -28.39 -20.16 -0.81
N ARG A 190 -27.50 -19.17 -0.97
CA ARG A 190 -27.68 -17.82 -0.41
C ARG A 190 -28.83 -17.06 -1.06
N SER A 191 -28.98 -17.14 -2.39
CA SER A 191 -30.08 -16.49 -3.11
C SER A 191 -31.45 -17.07 -2.77
N ARG A 192 -31.56 -18.41 -2.63
CA ARG A 192 -32.83 -19.07 -2.23
C ARG A 192 -33.21 -18.89 -0.76
N GLY A 193 -32.28 -18.46 0.10
CA GLY A 193 -32.54 -18.20 1.52
C GLY A 193 -33.27 -16.86 1.77
N LEU A 194 -33.11 -15.90 0.86
CA LEU A 194 -33.71 -14.57 0.94
C LEU A 194 -35.20 -14.54 0.50
N GLU A 195 -35.65 -15.54 -0.25
CA GLU A 195 -37.03 -15.59 -0.79
C GLU A 195 -38.07 -16.12 0.21
N ARG A 196 -37.66 -16.63 1.39
CA ARG A 196 -38.61 -17.16 2.39
C ARG A 196 -38.95 -16.19 3.52
N SER A 197 -38.40 -14.98 3.51
CA SER A 197 -38.65 -13.96 4.53
C SER A 197 -39.32 -12.70 3.95
N ARG A 198 -40.31 -12.90 3.08
CA ARG A 198 -41.24 -11.86 2.63
C ARG A 198 -42.67 -12.35 2.76
#